data_AF-A0A7X3VL78-F1
#
_entry.id   AF-A0A7X3VL78-F1
#
_cell.length_a   1.000
_cell.length_b   1.000
_cell.length_c   1.000
_cell.angle_alpha   90.00
_cell.angle_beta   90.00
_cell.angle_gamma   90.00
#
_symmetry.space_group_name_H-M   'P 1'
#
loop_
_entity.id
_entity.type
_entity.pdbx_description
1 polymer ?
#
loop_
_entity_poly.entity_id
_entity_poly.type
_entity_poly.pdbx_seq_one_letter_code
_entity_poly.pdbx_strand_id
1 'polypeptide(L)'
;MLLFPSGGLTMNRFTYVFGLRIDQVCLLVLVLAFLAVAIIGCTPGSIIPLNAKLQNADTAFDKAETTEVRDDNPKEMEKNRQKQQELYDEAIAFYFEVIERDTEGKYTQRAHYQVAKIYKRQYKWDKAIEHYQAIVALDPTGYYAKEAKAGTANIRKNREVIKTKRAEYQNYKAIYDSSPTDETFKMAAEALYEVARACESLENYTEAIRNYERLVEEFPEYSKAAQAQFQVGNVYFYTLFDYLGGWPAFAAVTEKFPDSYEASQVGTLLKQTADT
;
A
#
# COMPACT_ATOMS: atom_id res chain seq x y z
N MET A 1 -0.99 32.76 -77.99
CA MET A 1 -1.53 32.71 -79.35
C MET A 1 -1.83 31.24 -79.65
N LEU A 2 -3.12 30.90 -79.86
CA LEU A 2 -3.71 29.67 -80.43
C LEU A 2 -3.53 28.35 -79.63
N LEU A 3 -4.55 27.71 -79.02
CA LEU A 3 -5.84 27.09 -79.45
C LEU A 3 -5.77 25.54 -79.66
N PHE A 4 -6.78 24.86 -79.09
CA PHE A 4 -7.11 23.42 -78.91
C PHE A 4 -7.10 22.48 -80.15
N PRO A 5 -7.14 21.13 -79.98
CA PRO A 5 -8.40 20.32 -79.85
C PRO A 5 -8.30 19.13 -78.85
N SER A 6 -9.29 18.86 -77.96
CA SER A 6 -10.53 18.04 -78.07
C SER A 6 -10.37 16.49 -78.04
N GLY A 7 -11.07 15.83 -77.09
CA GLY A 7 -11.37 14.38 -77.05
C GLY A 7 -10.69 13.66 -75.88
N GLY A 8 -11.31 12.80 -75.07
CA GLY A 8 -12.66 12.25 -75.01
C GLY A 8 -12.82 11.41 -73.72
N LEU A 9 -14.07 11.27 -73.27
CA LEU A 9 -14.54 10.43 -72.17
C LEU A 9 -14.07 8.97 -72.28
N THR A 10 -13.81 8.30 -71.15
CA THR A 10 -14.70 7.26 -70.59
C THR A 10 -14.05 6.61 -69.36
N MET A 11 -14.49 7.03 -68.18
CA MET A 11 -14.23 6.30 -66.93
C MET A 11 -15.32 5.24 -66.78
N ASN A 12 -14.91 3.98 -66.75
CA ASN A 12 -15.80 2.83 -66.64
C ASN A 12 -16.55 2.86 -65.31
N ARG A 13 -17.88 2.69 -65.41
CA ARG A 13 -18.84 2.55 -64.33
C ARG A 13 -18.49 1.34 -63.45
N PHE A 14 -18.39 1.56 -62.14
CA PHE A 14 -18.88 0.60 -61.16
C PHE A 14 -20.16 1.17 -60.55
N THR A 15 -21.28 0.62 -60.99
CA THR A 15 -22.61 0.90 -60.46
C THR A 15 -22.76 0.27 -59.08
N TYR A 16 -22.94 1.10 -58.04
CA TYR A 16 -23.68 0.71 -56.85
C TYR A 16 -25.04 1.39 -56.89
N VAL A 17 -26.05 0.64 -57.32
CA VAL A 17 -27.46 1.01 -57.18
C VAL A 17 -27.86 0.65 -55.76
N PHE A 18 -27.90 1.64 -54.87
CA PHE A 18 -28.73 1.58 -53.66
C PHE A 18 -29.56 2.86 -53.60
N GLY A 19 -30.69 2.83 -54.29
CA GLY A 19 -31.72 3.86 -54.20
C GLY A 19 -32.52 3.67 -52.91
N LEU A 20 -31.97 4.11 -51.77
CA LEU A 20 -32.74 4.28 -50.54
C LEU A 20 -33.39 5.67 -50.58
N ARG A 21 -34.67 5.75 -50.95
CA ARG A 21 -35.49 6.92 -50.66
C ARG A 21 -35.85 6.88 -49.18
N ILE A 22 -35.13 7.65 -48.38
CA ILE A 22 -35.53 7.93 -46.99
C ILE A 22 -36.54 9.07 -47.07
N ASP A 23 -37.82 8.76 -46.88
CA ASP A 23 -38.86 9.80 -46.82
C ASP A 23 -38.62 10.74 -45.63
N GLN A 24 -39.01 12.01 -45.77
CA GLN A 24 -38.76 13.07 -44.76
C GLN A 24 -39.21 12.67 -43.35
N VAL A 25 -40.26 11.86 -43.25
CA VAL A 25 -40.78 11.32 -41.98
C VAL A 25 -39.79 10.36 -41.31
N CYS A 26 -39.13 9.48 -42.06
CA CYS A 26 -38.10 8.58 -41.52
C CYS A 26 -36.86 9.32 -41.04
N LEU A 27 -36.45 10.39 -41.75
CA LEU A 27 -35.34 11.22 -41.32
C LEU A 27 -35.68 11.95 -40.00
N LEU A 28 -36.91 12.44 -39.89
CA LEU A 28 -37.42 13.12 -38.69
C LEU A 28 -37.49 12.16 -37.49
N VAL A 29 -37.93 10.92 -37.70
CA VAL A 29 -37.97 9.88 -36.65
C VAL A 29 -36.56 9.50 -36.20
N LEU A 30 -35.59 9.38 -37.12
CA LEU A 30 -34.20 9.08 -36.75
C LEU A 30 -33.54 10.25 -35.99
N VAL A 31 -33.81 11.50 -36.39
CA VAL A 31 -33.33 12.68 -35.67
C VAL A 31 -33.98 12.81 -34.30
N LEU A 32 -35.28 12.55 -34.19
CA LEU A 32 -36.00 12.52 -32.91
C LEU A 32 -35.55 11.36 -32.03
N ALA A 33 -35.20 10.20 -32.59
CA ALA A 33 -34.62 9.08 -31.85
C ALA A 33 -33.22 9.42 -31.35
N PHE A 34 -32.38 10.08 -32.15
CA PHE A 34 -31.06 10.57 -31.73
C PHE A 34 -31.18 11.65 -30.63
N LEU A 35 -32.12 12.59 -30.78
CA LEU A 35 -32.42 13.60 -29.76
C LEU A 35 -33.00 12.97 -28.49
N ALA A 36 -33.86 11.96 -28.60
CA ALA A 36 -34.39 11.24 -27.45
C ALA A 36 -33.30 10.45 -26.72
N VAL A 37 -32.35 9.83 -27.44
CA VAL A 37 -31.18 9.19 -26.81
C VAL A 37 -30.27 10.23 -26.13
N ALA A 38 -30.10 11.42 -26.71
CA ALA A 38 -29.35 12.51 -26.09
C ALA A 38 -30.06 13.13 -24.87
N ILE A 39 -31.40 13.15 -24.84
CA ILE A 39 -32.21 13.70 -23.74
C ILE A 39 -32.43 12.67 -22.62
N ILE A 40 -32.57 11.38 -22.95
CA ILE A 40 -32.76 10.30 -21.98
C ILE A 40 -31.43 9.88 -21.34
N GLY A 41 -30.30 10.08 -22.02
CA GLY A 41 -28.96 9.81 -21.48
C GLY A 41 -28.40 10.89 -20.54
N CYS A 42 -29.11 11.99 -20.32
CA CYS A 42 -28.60 13.14 -19.58
C CYS A 42 -29.56 13.55 -18.45
N THR A 43 -29.73 12.68 -17.45
CA THR A 43 -29.87 13.22 -16.11
C THR A 43 -28.50 13.78 -15.75
N PRO A 44 -28.34 15.10 -15.47
CA PRO A 44 -27.10 15.60 -14.92
C PRO A 44 -27.00 15.06 -13.50
N GLY A 45 -26.54 13.82 -13.35
CA GLY A 45 -26.00 13.35 -12.09
C GLY A 45 -24.91 14.33 -11.73
N SER A 46 -25.13 15.13 -10.70
CA SER A 46 -24.23 16.21 -10.29
C SER A 46 -22.81 15.70 -10.34
N ILE A 47 -22.00 16.24 -11.27
CA ILE A 47 -20.59 15.85 -11.39
C ILE A 47 -19.94 16.21 -10.06
N ILE A 48 -19.67 15.19 -9.23
CA ILE A 48 -19.06 15.41 -7.91
C ILE A 48 -17.69 16.05 -8.16
N PRO A 49 -17.39 17.21 -7.59
CA PRO A 49 -16.13 17.90 -7.85
C PRO A 49 -14.95 17.11 -7.26
N LEU A 50 -13.77 17.23 -7.87
CA LEU A 50 -12.60 16.41 -7.51
C LEU A 50 -12.15 16.59 -6.06
N ASN A 51 -12.32 17.79 -5.50
CA ASN A 51 -12.04 18.05 -4.10
C ASN A 51 -12.95 17.22 -3.16
N ALA A 52 -14.24 17.08 -3.50
CA ALA A 52 -15.19 16.28 -2.72
C ALA A 52 -14.88 14.79 -2.85
N LYS A 53 -14.50 14.31 -4.05
CA LYS A 53 -14.04 12.92 -4.24
C LYS A 53 -12.78 12.62 -3.43
N LEU A 54 -11.82 13.54 -3.43
CA LEU A 54 -10.61 13.40 -2.63
C LEU A 54 -10.91 13.38 -1.13
N GLN A 55 -11.82 14.24 -0.65
CA GLN A 55 -12.26 14.25 0.75
C GLN A 55 -12.96 12.94 1.14
N ASN A 56 -13.80 12.38 0.26
CA ASN A 56 -14.41 11.07 0.49
C ASN A 56 -13.36 9.96 0.57
N ALA A 57 -12.36 9.99 -0.31
CA ALA A 57 -11.25 9.06 -0.31
C ALA A 57 -10.45 9.13 1.01
N ASP A 58 -10.07 10.34 1.44
CA ASP A 58 -9.36 10.55 2.69
C ASP A 58 -10.19 10.08 3.90
N THR A 59 -11.51 10.34 3.89
CA THR A 59 -12.41 9.90 4.96
C THR A 59 -12.48 8.37 5.05
N ALA A 60 -12.58 7.67 3.91
CA ALA A 60 -12.57 6.21 3.89
C ALA A 60 -11.22 5.65 4.37
N PHE A 61 -10.11 6.26 3.93
CA PHE A 61 -8.78 5.91 4.39
C PHE A 61 -8.61 6.09 5.90
N ASP A 62 -9.01 7.24 6.47
CA ASP A 62 -8.90 7.51 7.90
C ASP A 62 -9.77 6.54 8.72
N LYS A 63 -10.96 6.19 8.23
CA LYS A 63 -11.79 5.14 8.84
C LYS A 63 -11.11 3.78 8.81
N ALA A 64 -10.41 3.43 7.72
CA ALA A 64 -9.67 2.18 7.64
C ALA A 64 -8.51 2.15 8.67
N GLU A 65 -7.72 3.22 8.76
CA GLU A 65 -6.60 3.32 9.70
C GLU A 65 -7.05 3.34 11.18
N THR A 66 -8.27 3.80 11.46
CA THR A 66 -8.84 3.84 12.81
C THR A 66 -9.74 2.64 13.14
N THR A 67 -9.93 1.72 12.20
CA THR A 67 -10.69 0.49 12.46
C THR A 67 -9.86 -0.42 13.36
N GLU A 68 -10.35 -0.64 14.58
CA GLU A 68 -9.75 -1.59 15.52
C GLU A 68 -9.93 -3.02 14.99
N VAL A 69 -8.82 -3.65 14.63
CA VAL A 69 -8.82 -5.00 14.05
C VAL A 69 -8.80 -6.08 15.13
N ARG A 70 -8.03 -5.86 16.20
CA ARG A 70 -7.83 -6.86 17.24
C ARG A 70 -9.10 -7.01 18.08
N ASP A 71 -9.47 -8.25 18.33
CA ASP A 71 -10.60 -8.63 19.18
C ASP A 71 -10.27 -10.01 19.79
N ASP A 72 -10.63 -10.23 21.06
CA ASP A 72 -10.44 -11.52 21.73
C ASP A 72 -11.26 -12.64 21.06
N ASN A 73 -12.34 -12.28 20.38
CA ASN A 73 -13.15 -13.19 19.58
C ASN A 73 -12.61 -13.26 18.14
N PRO A 74 -12.09 -14.44 17.69
CA PRO A 74 -11.53 -14.58 16.34
C PRO A 74 -12.51 -14.23 15.21
N LYS A 75 -13.82 -14.40 15.43
CA LYS A 75 -14.83 -14.06 14.42
C LYS A 75 -15.02 -12.56 14.28
N GLU A 76 -15.04 -11.82 15.39
CA GLU A 76 -15.13 -10.36 15.34
C GLU A 76 -13.83 -9.77 14.81
N MET A 77 -12.67 -10.31 15.18
CA MET A 77 -11.38 -9.92 14.59
C MET A 77 -11.39 -10.07 13.05
N GLU A 78 -11.87 -11.20 12.53
CA GLU A 78 -11.95 -11.41 11.08
C GLU A 78 -12.93 -10.44 10.40
N LYS A 79 -14.09 -10.22 11.02
CA LYS A 79 -15.06 -9.23 10.53
C LYS A 79 -14.48 -7.82 10.54
N ASN A 80 -13.71 -7.44 11.55
CA ASN A 80 -13.03 -6.14 11.61
C ASN A 80 -11.94 -6.01 10.54
N ARG A 81 -11.17 -7.08 10.28
CA ARG A 81 -10.23 -7.13 9.14
C ARG A 81 -10.94 -6.94 7.81
N GLN A 82 -12.05 -7.64 7.59
CA GLN A 82 -12.83 -7.51 6.36
C GLN A 82 -13.34 -6.08 6.20
N LYS A 83 -13.90 -5.48 7.26
CA LYS A 83 -14.37 -4.10 7.24
C LYS A 83 -13.26 -3.10 6.95
N GLN A 84 -12.08 -3.26 7.56
CA GLN A 84 -10.92 -2.43 7.26
C GLN A 84 -10.52 -2.56 5.78
N GLN A 85 -10.53 -3.78 5.25
CA GLN A 85 -10.23 -4.04 3.85
C GLN A 85 -11.24 -3.36 2.89
N GLU A 86 -12.53 -3.47 3.19
CA GLU A 86 -13.60 -2.81 2.42
C GLU A 86 -13.42 -1.28 2.40
N LEU A 87 -13.03 -0.66 3.52
CA LEU A 87 -12.75 0.78 3.61
C LEU A 87 -11.51 1.19 2.81
N TYR A 88 -10.46 0.36 2.79
CA TYR A 88 -9.31 0.61 1.92
C TYR A 88 -9.69 0.51 0.43
N ASP A 89 -10.51 -0.46 0.06
CA ASP A 89 -10.95 -0.64 -1.32
C ASP A 89 -11.86 0.53 -1.77
N GLU A 90 -12.73 1.02 -0.88
CA GLU A 90 -13.52 2.25 -1.09
C GLU A 90 -12.62 3.48 -1.28
N ALA A 91 -11.62 3.67 -0.41
CA ALA A 91 -10.68 4.78 -0.52
C ALA A 91 -9.92 4.74 -1.86
N ILE A 92 -9.40 3.56 -2.24
CA ILE A 92 -8.72 3.35 -3.52
C ILE A 92 -9.64 3.69 -4.70
N ALA A 93 -10.89 3.25 -4.68
CA ALA A 93 -11.85 3.53 -5.74
C ALA A 93 -12.04 5.04 -5.94
N PHE A 94 -12.23 5.81 -4.85
CA PHE A 94 -12.35 7.26 -4.95
C PHE A 94 -11.06 7.94 -5.42
N TYR A 95 -9.88 7.48 -4.98
CA TYR A 95 -8.61 8.02 -5.50
C TYR A 95 -8.42 7.72 -6.99
N PHE A 96 -8.83 6.55 -7.48
CA PHE A 96 -8.77 6.24 -8.91
C PHE A 96 -9.68 7.14 -9.74
N GLU A 97 -10.89 7.44 -9.28
CA GLU A 97 -11.74 8.42 -9.96
C GLU A 97 -11.08 9.80 -10.06
N VAL A 98 -10.29 10.21 -9.05
CA VAL A 98 -9.51 11.45 -9.10
C VAL A 98 -8.42 11.36 -10.16
N ILE A 99 -7.66 10.25 -10.17
CA ILE A 99 -6.57 9.99 -11.13
C ILE A 99 -7.08 10.02 -12.58
N GLU A 100 -8.24 9.41 -12.85
CA GLU A 100 -8.83 9.35 -14.19
C GLU A 100 -9.30 10.71 -14.72
N ARG A 101 -9.70 11.62 -13.81
CA ARG A 101 -10.29 12.92 -14.15
C ARG A 101 -9.28 14.08 -14.11
N ASP A 102 -8.17 13.92 -13.39
CA ASP A 102 -7.13 14.94 -13.21
C ASP A 102 -5.76 14.46 -13.70
N THR A 103 -5.64 13.95 -14.93
CA THR A 103 -4.47 13.16 -15.36
C THR A 103 -3.10 13.84 -15.19
N GLU A 104 -3.03 15.18 -15.14
CA GLU A 104 -1.79 15.94 -14.99
C GLU A 104 -1.79 16.95 -13.82
N GLY A 105 -2.89 17.05 -13.07
CA GLY A 105 -3.01 18.06 -12.02
C GLY A 105 -2.50 17.61 -10.66
N LYS A 106 -2.52 18.58 -9.73
CA LYS A 106 -2.01 18.41 -8.36
C LYS A 106 -2.79 17.38 -7.54
N TYR A 107 -4.04 17.07 -7.88
CA TYR A 107 -4.83 16.09 -7.12
C TYR A 107 -4.41 14.67 -7.45
N THR A 108 -3.99 14.41 -8.69
CA THR A 108 -3.51 13.09 -9.12
C THR A 108 -2.22 12.67 -8.42
N GLN A 109 -1.25 13.57 -8.23
CA GLN A 109 -0.05 13.26 -7.47
C GLN A 109 -0.38 12.84 -6.04
N ARG A 110 -1.29 13.58 -5.37
CA ARG A 110 -1.78 13.23 -4.03
C ARG A 110 -2.53 11.90 -4.03
N ALA A 111 -3.40 11.66 -5.01
CA ALA A 111 -4.18 10.43 -5.11
C ALA A 111 -3.25 9.21 -5.30
N HIS A 112 -2.28 9.28 -6.22
CA HIS A 112 -1.27 8.23 -6.34
C HIS A 112 -0.49 8.01 -5.03
N TYR A 113 -0.14 9.09 -4.32
CA TYR A 113 0.60 8.98 -3.07
C TYR A 113 -0.19 8.26 -1.98
N GLN A 114 -1.48 8.57 -1.86
CA GLN A 114 -2.36 7.92 -0.88
C GLN A 114 -2.63 6.46 -1.25
N VAL A 115 -2.84 6.14 -2.54
CA VAL A 115 -2.96 4.74 -2.98
C VAL A 115 -1.67 3.95 -2.73
N ALA A 116 -0.50 4.55 -2.96
CA ALA A 116 0.78 3.93 -2.62
C ALA A 116 0.90 3.62 -1.12
N LYS A 117 0.44 4.53 -0.25
CA LYS A 117 0.39 4.30 1.21
C LYS A 117 -0.55 3.15 1.58
N ILE A 118 -1.74 3.06 0.98
CA ILE A 118 -2.66 1.94 1.21
C ILE A 118 -2.02 0.62 0.79
N TYR A 119 -1.39 0.58 -0.39
CA TYR A 119 -0.68 -0.62 -0.81
C TYR A 119 0.51 -0.96 0.09
N LYS A 120 1.20 0.04 0.65
CA LYS A 120 2.25 -0.17 1.66
C LYS A 120 1.69 -0.81 2.94
N ARG A 121 0.54 -0.33 3.45
CA ARG A 121 -0.18 -0.90 4.60
C ARG A 121 -0.57 -2.36 4.36
N GLN A 122 -0.97 -2.68 3.14
CA GLN A 122 -1.32 -4.04 2.71
C GLN A 122 -0.10 -4.90 2.31
N TYR A 123 1.13 -4.41 2.51
CA TYR A 123 2.37 -5.08 2.12
C TYR A 123 2.48 -5.41 0.63
N LYS A 124 1.69 -4.75 -0.22
CA LYS A 124 1.70 -4.85 -1.68
C LYS A 124 2.77 -3.92 -2.26
N TRP A 125 4.02 -4.20 -1.91
CA TRP A 125 5.19 -3.35 -2.19
C TRP A 125 5.35 -2.95 -3.66
N ASP A 126 5.12 -3.88 -4.58
CA ASP A 126 5.29 -3.62 -6.02
C ASP A 126 4.23 -2.64 -6.54
N LYS A 127 2.98 -2.76 -6.08
CA LYS A 127 1.92 -1.80 -6.40
C LYS A 127 2.19 -0.43 -5.77
N ALA A 128 2.71 -0.38 -4.55
CA ALA A 128 3.11 0.89 -3.93
C ALA A 128 4.20 1.60 -4.77
N ILE A 129 5.21 0.84 -5.25
CA ILE A 129 6.26 1.37 -6.13
C ILE A 129 5.69 1.87 -7.46
N GLU A 130 4.75 1.15 -8.09
CA GLU A 130 4.10 1.58 -9.34
C GLU A 130 3.45 2.97 -9.18
N HIS A 131 2.70 3.18 -8.12
CA HIS A 131 2.08 4.47 -7.84
C HIS A 131 3.11 5.56 -7.48
N TYR A 132 4.20 5.23 -6.79
CA TYR A 132 5.30 6.17 -6.59
C TYR A 132 6.00 6.54 -7.91
N GLN A 133 6.17 5.60 -8.82
CA GLN A 133 6.74 5.86 -10.15
C GLN A 133 5.83 6.77 -10.98
N ALA A 134 4.51 6.60 -10.90
CA ALA A 134 3.56 7.49 -11.55
C ALA A 134 3.71 8.94 -11.08
N ILE A 135 3.88 9.18 -9.77
CA ILE A 135 4.14 10.53 -9.22
C ILE A 135 5.43 11.12 -9.80
N VAL A 136 6.51 10.33 -9.85
CA VAL A 136 7.80 10.79 -10.37
C VAL A 136 7.73 11.08 -11.87
N ALA A 137 6.91 10.35 -12.63
CA ALA A 137 6.69 10.60 -14.04
C ALA A 137 5.90 11.90 -14.29
N LEU A 138 4.96 12.26 -13.41
CA LEU A 138 4.16 13.47 -13.49
C LEU A 138 4.97 14.75 -13.20
N ASP A 139 5.74 14.76 -12.11
CA ASP A 139 6.62 15.88 -11.77
C ASP A 139 7.85 15.37 -11.01
N PRO A 140 8.97 15.12 -11.71
CA PRO A 140 10.18 14.56 -11.10
C PRO A 140 10.79 15.43 -9.99
N THR A 141 10.45 16.72 -9.93
CA THR A 141 11.04 17.72 -9.02
C THR A 141 10.09 18.20 -7.94
N GLY A 142 8.81 17.83 -8.03
CA GLY A 142 7.78 18.24 -7.08
C GLY A 142 7.92 17.62 -5.69
N TYR A 143 7.18 18.19 -4.75
CA TYR A 143 7.15 17.75 -3.35
C TYR A 143 6.84 16.25 -3.23
N TYR A 144 5.78 15.77 -3.91
CA TYR A 144 5.40 14.36 -3.87
C TYR A 144 6.45 13.44 -4.51
N ALA A 145 7.21 13.90 -5.51
CA ALA A 145 8.23 13.06 -6.14
C ALA A 145 9.44 12.82 -5.24
N LYS A 146 9.79 13.77 -4.36
CA LYS A 146 10.81 13.55 -3.33
C LYS A 146 10.39 12.42 -2.39
N GLU A 147 9.17 12.48 -1.88
CA GLU A 147 8.60 11.46 -0.99
C GLU A 147 8.46 10.10 -1.71
N ALA A 148 7.98 10.09 -2.95
CA ALA A 148 7.83 8.88 -3.75
C ALA A 148 9.17 8.19 -4.06
N LYS A 149 10.22 8.96 -4.37
CA LYS A 149 11.59 8.45 -4.54
C LYS A 149 12.11 7.86 -3.23
N ALA A 150 11.91 8.53 -2.11
CA ALA A 150 12.32 8.06 -0.79
C ALA A 150 11.59 6.76 -0.41
N GLY A 151 10.27 6.70 -0.61
CA GLY A 151 9.46 5.50 -0.39
C GLY A 151 9.90 4.33 -1.26
N THR A 152 10.13 4.57 -2.56
CA THR A 152 10.65 3.54 -3.48
C THR A 152 12.02 3.01 -3.04
N ALA A 153 12.93 3.90 -2.65
CA ALA A 153 14.26 3.54 -2.18
C ALA A 153 14.20 2.73 -0.88
N ASN A 154 13.38 3.15 0.09
CA ASN A 154 13.16 2.42 1.34
C ASN A 154 12.63 1.00 1.06
N ILE A 155 11.60 0.87 0.23
CA ILE A 155 11.01 -0.43 -0.12
C ILE A 155 12.05 -1.36 -0.75
N ARG A 156 12.79 -0.87 -1.75
CA ARG A 156 13.81 -1.68 -2.45
C ARG A 156 14.94 -2.09 -1.52
N LYS A 157 15.48 -1.14 -0.75
CA LYS A 157 16.57 -1.39 0.20
C LYS A 157 16.19 -2.47 1.21
N ASN A 158 15.06 -2.30 1.90
CA ASN A 158 14.69 -3.21 2.98
C ASN A 158 14.24 -4.58 2.47
N ARG A 159 13.61 -4.68 1.29
CA ARG A 159 13.33 -5.99 0.67
C ARG A 159 14.60 -6.76 0.32
N GLU A 160 15.64 -6.06 -0.16
CA GLU A 160 16.94 -6.69 -0.43
C GLU A 160 17.66 -7.13 0.85
N VAL A 161 17.61 -6.30 1.90
CA VAL A 161 18.12 -6.67 3.23
C VAL A 161 17.39 -7.91 3.75
N ILE A 162 16.06 -7.95 3.71
CA ILE A 162 15.27 -9.11 4.16
C ILE A 162 15.68 -10.37 3.39
N LYS A 163 15.77 -10.28 2.06
CA LYS A 163 16.15 -11.42 1.22
C LYS A 163 17.54 -11.95 1.59
N THR A 164 18.52 -11.05 1.68
CA THR A 164 19.92 -11.39 1.96
C THR A 164 20.06 -11.97 3.37
N LYS A 165 19.51 -11.29 4.38
CA LYS A 165 19.65 -11.69 5.78
C LYS A 165 18.85 -12.94 6.14
N ARG A 166 17.73 -13.20 5.47
CA ARG A 166 17.04 -14.51 5.60
C ARG A 166 17.90 -15.66 5.10
N ALA A 167 18.59 -15.50 3.97
CA ALA A 167 19.49 -16.52 3.45
C ALA A 167 20.70 -16.74 4.38
N GLU A 168 21.30 -15.65 4.88
CA GLU A 168 22.37 -15.75 5.88
C GLU A 168 21.92 -16.47 7.15
N TYR A 169 20.76 -16.10 7.71
CA TYR A 169 20.18 -16.77 8.88
C TYR A 169 20.02 -18.27 8.62
N GLN A 170 19.42 -18.67 7.50
CA GLN A 170 19.22 -20.09 7.17
C GLN A 170 20.56 -20.86 7.10
N ASN A 171 21.56 -20.28 6.45
CA ASN A 171 22.87 -20.92 6.30
C ASN A 171 23.59 -21.05 7.65
N TYR A 172 23.68 -19.96 8.42
CA TYR A 172 24.37 -19.98 9.71
C TYR A 172 23.61 -20.80 10.75
N LYS A 173 22.28 -20.80 10.73
CA LYS A 173 21.46 -21.64 11.61
C LYS A 173 21.71 -23.12 11.34
N ALA A 174 21.75 -23.53 10.08
CA ALA A 174 22.04 -24.93 9.73
C ALA A 174 23.44 -25.36 10.19
N ILE A 175 24.45 -24.49 10.05
CA ILE A 175 25.80 -24.77 10.55
C ILE A 175 25.78 -24.84 12.08
N TYR A 176 25.21 -23.84 12.76
CA TYR A 176 25.08 -23.78 14.21
C TYR A 176 24.42 -25.04 14.78
N ASP A 177 23.34 -25.53 14.15
CA ASP A 177 22.63 -26.73 14.60
C ASP A 177 23.47 -28.02 14.46
N SER A 178 24.39 -28.06 13.50
CA SER A 178 25.26 -29.21 13.24
C SER A 178 26.62 -29.14 13.95
N SER A 179 27.13 -27.93 14.18
CA SER A 179 28.47 -27.64 14.70
C SER A 179 28.47 -26.26 15.37
N PRO A 180 27.94 -26.16 16.60
CA PRO A 180 27.78 -24.89 17.29
C PRO A 180 29.12 -24.21 17.58
N THR A 181 29.25 -22.95 17.17
CA THR A 181 30.33 -22.04 17.57
C THR A 181 29.78 -20.67 17.92
N ASP A 182 30.48 -19.91 18.75
CA ASP A 182 30.11 -18.53 19.11
C ASP A 182 29.90 -17.65 17.87
N GLU A 183 30.73 -17.84 16.84
CA GLU A 183 30.64 -17.09 15.59
C GLU A 183 29.34 -17.45 14.83
N THR A 184 29.04 -18.74 14.66
CA THR A 184 27.81 -19.18 13.98
C THR A 184 26.55 -18.78 14.74
N PHE A 185 26.59 -18.83 16.08
CA PHE A 185 25.52 -18.35 16.95
C PHE A 185 25.26 -16.86 16.70
N LYS A 186 26.32 -16.04 16.79
CA LYS A 186 26.24 -14.59 16.61
C LYS A 186 25.76 -14.21 15.21
N MET A 187 26.26 -14.89 14.18
CA MET A 187 25.88 -14.61 12.79
C MET A 187 24.42 -14.96 12.50
N ALA A 188 23.92 -16.09 13.00
CA ALA A 188 22.51 -16.44 12.87
C ALA A 188 21.60 -15.44 13.62
N ALA A 189 21.94 -15.12 14.87
CA ALA A 189 21.18 -14.17 15.69
C ALA A 189 21.15 -12.76 15.08
N GLU A 190 22.30 -12.22 14.64
CA GLU A 190 22.39 -10.91 14.00
C GLU A 190 21.56 -10.86 12.70
N ALA A 191 21.63 -11.91 11.88
CA ALA A 191 20.86 -11.98 10.65
C ALA A 191 19.34 -11.91 10.91
N LEU A 192 18.86 -12.62 11.93
CA LEU A 192 17.45 -12.61 12.32
C LEU A 192 17.02 -11.24 12.87
N TYR A 193 17.87 -10.59 13.67
CA TYR A 193 17.66 -9.22 14.15
C TYR A 193 17.54 -8.21 13.00
N GLU A 194 18.43 -8.29 12.01
CA GLU A 194 18.40 -7.40 10.84
C GLU A 194 17.17 -7.62 9.95
N VAL A 195 16.67 -8.85 9.83
CA VAL A 195 15.39 -9.12 9.17
C VAL A 195 14.26 -8.42 9.89
N ALA A 196 14.20 -8.53 11.22
CA ALA A 196 13.15 -7.89 12.03
C ALA A 196 13.15 -6.36 11.86
N ARG A 197 14.32 -5.72 11.95
CA ARG A 197 14.47 -4.27 11.74
C ARG A 197 14.08 -3.82 10.33
N ALA A 198 14.43 -4.60 9.32
CA ALA A 198 14.06 -4.29 7.95
C ALA A 198 12.54 -4.43 7.72
N CYS A 199 11.90 -5.42 8.33
CA CYS A 199 10.44 -5.54 8.36
C CYS A 199 9.78 -4.35 9.08
N GLU A 200 10.31 -3.92 10.22
CA GLU A 200 9.83 -2.75 10.97
C GLU A 200 9.99 -1.47 10.14
N SER A 201 11.12 -1.30 9.45
CA SER A 201 11.39 -0.17 8.54
C SER A 201 10.45 -0.12 7.34
N LEU A 202 9.86 -1.26 6.96
CA LEU A 202 8.81 -1.36 5.93
C LEU A 202 7.41 -1.17 6.52
N GLU A 203 7.29 -1.01 7.84
CA GLU A 203 6.01 -0.97 8.56
C GLU A 203 5.26 -2.32 8.44
N ASN A 204 5.98 -3.40 8.14
CA ASN A 204 5.50 -4.77 8.21
C ASN A 204 5.67 -5.31 9.63
N TYR A 205 4.89 -4.75 10.53
CA TYR A 205 4.95 -5.01 11.97
C TYR A 205 4.67 -6.48 12.31
N THR A 206 3.77 -7.13 11.57
CA THR A 206 3.49 -8.56 11.73
C THR A 206 4.75 -9.41 11.54
N GLU A 207 5.49 -9.19 10.45
CA GLU A 207 6.74 -9.91 10.22
C GLU A 207 7.85 -9.43 11.17
N ALA A 208 7.90 -8.15 11.51
CA ALA A 208 8.90 -7.61 12.43
C ALA A 208 8.81 -8.27 13.81
N ILE A 209 7.61 -8.26 14.42
CA ILE A 209 7.33 -8.89 15.71
C ILE A 209 7.72 -10.37 15.66
N ARG A 210 7.27 -11.12 14.64
CA ARG A 210 7.57 -12.55 14.53
C ARG A 210 9.07 -12.85 14.49
N ASN A 211 9.86 -12.02 13.79
CA ASN A 211 11.31 -12.23 13.72
C ASN A 211 12.02 -11.78 15.02
N TYR A 212 11.55 -10.74 15.70
CA TYR A 212 12.06 -10.36 17.02
C TYR A 212 11.75 -11.43 18.08
N GLU A 213 10.52 -11.95 18.12
CA GLU A 213 10.13 -13.03 19.04
C GLU A 213 10.94 -14.29 18.79
N ARG A 214 11.13 -14.66 17.51
CA ARG A 214 11.99 -15.78 17.13
C ARG A 214 13.44 -15.61 17.58
N LEU A 215 13.97 -14.38 17.52
CA LEU A 215 15.31 -14.09 18.02
C LEU A 215 15.42 -14.30 19.53
N VAL A 216 14.41 -13.86 20.28
CA VAL A 216 14.33 -14.03 21.74
C VAL A 216 14.22 -15.50 22.12
N GLU A 217 13.45 -16.28 21.36
CA GLU A 217 13.25 -17.70 21.61
C GLU A 217 14.49 -18.54 21.25
N GLU A 218 15.08 -18.32 20.07
CA GLU A 218 16.18 -19.15 19.58
C GLU A 218 17.56 -18.69 20.09
N PHE A 219 17.72 -17.41 20.43
CA PHE A 219 19.01 -16.81 20.81
C PHE A 219 18.89 -15.90 22.04
N PRO A 220 18.38 -16.39 23.19
CA PRO A 220 18.18 -15.56 24.38
C PRO A 220 19.49 -14.95 24.92
N GLU A 221 20.64 -15.58 24.69
CA GLU A 221 21.94 -15.08 25.14
C GLU A 221 22.56 -14.03 24.20
N TYR A 222 21.95 -13.77 23.04
CA TYR A 222 22.45 -12.76 22.12
C TYR A 222 22.28 -11.36 22.72
N SER A 223 23.30 -10.51 22.57
CA SER A 223 23.35 -9.20 23.24
C SER A 223 22.20 -8.25 22.91
N LYS A 224 21.46 -8.49 21.82
CA LYS A 224 20.27 -7.71 21.43
C LYS A 224 18.95 -8.44 21.68
N ALA A 225 18.94 -9.59 22.35
CA ALA A 225 17.70 -10.33 22.64
C ALA A 225 16.75 -9.52 23.53
N ALA A 226 17.26 -8.91 24.60
CA ALA A 226 16.48 -8.01 25.46
C ALA A 226 15.93 -6.81 24.68
N GLN A 227 16.78 -6.19 23.84
CA GLN A 227 16.38 -5.11 22.95
C GLN A 227 15.27 -5.55 21.97
N ALA A 228 15.37 -6.75 21.40
CA ALA A 228 14.35 -7.28 20.49
C ALA A 228 13.00 -7.49 21.19
N GLN A 229 13.00 -8.06 22.40
CA GLN A 229 11.78 -8.20 23.19
C GLN A 229 11.16 -6.83 23.54
N PHE A 230 12.00 -5.85 23.88
CA PHE A 230 11.56 -4.48 24.11
C PHE A 230 10.96 -3.86 22.85
N GLN A 231 11.56 -4.10 21.67
CA GLN A 231 11.01 -3.64 20.39
C GLN A 231 9.65 -4.28 20.07
N VAL A 232 9.41 -5.55 20.42
CA VAL A 232 8.06 -6.15 20.31
C VAL A 232 7.05 -5.34 21.10
N GLY A 233 7.37 -5.00 22.36
CA GLY A 233 6.53 -4.14 23.20
C GLY A 233 6.29 -2.76 22.57
N ASN A 234 7.35 -2.10 22.06
CA ASN A 234 7.24 -0.79 21.43
C ASN A 234 6.37 -0.80 20.16
N VAL A 235 6.50 -1.83 19.32
CA VAL A 235 5.69 -1.96 18.11
C VAL A 235 4.22 -2.10 18.48
N TYR A 236 3.89 -2.98 19.42
CA TYR A 236 2.52 -3.11 19.90
C TYR A 236 1.99 -1.81 20.53
N PHE A 237 2.73 -1.24 21.47
CA PHE A 237 2.25 -0.14 22.30
C PHE A 237 2.21 1.21 21.57
N TYR A 238 3.29 1.59 20.90
CA TYR A 238 3.44 2.93 20.33
C TYR A 238 3.13 3.01 18.84
N THR A 239 3.09 1.87 18.14
CA THR A 239 2.89 1.85 16.69
C THR A 239 1.54 1.27 16.30
N LEU A 240 1.17 0.13 16.88
CA LEU A 240 -0.12 -0.51 16.64
C LEU A 240 -1.21 -0.06 17.62
N PHE A 241 -0.82 0.64 18.70
CA PHE A 241 -1.70 1.00 19.82
C PHE A 241 -2.46 -0.21 20.41
N ASP A 242 -1.86 -1.38 20.31
CA ASP A 242 -2.36 -2.65 20.81
C ASP A 242 -1.76 -2.91 22.20
N TYR A 243 -2.45 -2.41 23.22
CA TYR A 243 -2.02 -2.55 24.61
C TYR A 243 -2.16 -3.99 25.13
N LEU A 244 -3.08 -4.78 24.56
CA LEU A 244 -3.26 -6.20 24.91
C LEU A 244 -2.04 -7.04 24.50
N GLY A 245 -1.41 -6.72 23.37
CA GLY A 245 -0.12 -7.28 22.97
C GLY A 245 1.08 -6.61 23.66
N GLY A 246 1.01 -5.28 23.86
CA GLY A 246 2.13 -4.48 24.36
C GLY A 246 2.51 -4.77 25.80
N TRP A 247 1.53 -4.87 26.71
CA TRP A 247 1.81 -5.09 28.13
C TRP A 247 2.50 -6.44 28.41
N PRO A 248 2.01 -7.58 27.91
CA PRO A 248 2.71 -8.85 28.05
C PRO A 248 4.10 -8.83 27.42
N ALA A 249 4.25 -8.18 26.26
CA ALA A 249 5.54 -8.08 25.59
C ALA A 249 6.58 -7.29 26.41
N PHE A 250 6.16 -6.22 27.10
CA PHE A 250 7.01 -5.50 28.04
C PHE A 250 7.30 -6.33 29.30
N ALA A 251 6.30 -6.96 29.93
CA ALA A 251 6.51 -7.81 31.09
C ALA A 251 7.53 -8.94 30.80
N ALA A 252 7.50 -9.50 29.59
CA ALA A 252 8.46 -10.50 29.15
C ALA A 252 9.91 -9.97 29.11
N VAL A 253 10.15 -8.67 28.97
CA VAL A 253 11.50 -8.09 29.08
C VAL A 253 12.04 -8.27 30.49
N THR A 254 11.25 -7.92 31.52
CA THR A 254 11.69 -8.02 32.92
C THR A 254 11.74 -9.47 33.41
N GLU A 255 10.92 -10.36 32.84
CA GLU A 255 10.92 -11.78 33.17
C GLU A 255 12.13 -12.51 32.55
N LYS A 256 12.37 -12.31 31.24
CA LYS A 256 13.40 -13.05 30.51
C LYS A 256 14.79 -12.42 30.61
N PHE A 257 14.86 -11.10 30.82
CA PHE A 257 16.11 -10.34 30.80
C PHE A 257 16.23 -9.39 32.01
N PRO A 258 16.09 -9.89 33.25
CA PRO A 258 15.95 -9.05 34.45
C PRO A 258 17.13 -8.08 34.68
N ASP A 259 18.33 -8.44 34.21
CA ASP A 259 19.55 -7.65 34.38
C ASP A 259 19.85 -6.69 33.21
N SER A 260 18.97 -6.61 32.21
CA SER A 260 19.18 -5.76 31.04
C SER A 260 18.82 -4.29 31.29
N TYR A 261 19.38 -3.41 30.46
CA TYR A 261 19.02 -1.99 30.46
C TYR A 261 17.53 -1.80 30.14
N GLU A 262 17.01 -2.56 29.18
CA GLU A 262 15.60 -2.53 28.78
C GLU A 262 14.66 -2.97 29.91
N ALA A 263 15.04 -3.97 30.71
CA ALA A 263 14.25 -4.37 31.87
C ALA A 263 14.14 -3.24 32.91
N SER A 264 15.21 -2.46 33.10
CA SER A 264 15.17 -1.26 33.95
C SER A 264 14.22 -0.20 33.39
N GLN A 265 14.26 0.05 32.07
CA GLN A 265 13.35 0.99 31.41
C GLN A 265 11.88 0.56 31.54
N VAL A 266 11.59 -0.69 31.24
CA VAL A 266 10.24 -1.26 31.32
C VAL A 266 9.73 -1.29 32.75
N GLY A 267 10.58 -1.63 33.72
CA GLY A 267 10.21 -1.64 35.13
C GLY A 267 9.74 -0.28 35.63
N THR A 268 10.31 0.83 35.12
CA THR A 268 9.82 2.18 35.39
C THR A 268 8.45 2.43 34.75
N LEU A 269 8.28 2.06 33.48
CA LEU A 269 7.02 2.22 32.76
C LEU A 269 5.86 1.48 33.44
N LEU A 270 6.06 0.19 33.79
CA LEU A 270 5.03 -0.65 34.40
C LEU A 270 4.60 -0.16 35.80
N LYS A 271 5.55 0.35 36.59
CA LYS A 271 5.24 0.91 37.93
C LYS A 271 4.40 2.17 37.81
N GLN A 272 4.76 3.08 36.91
CA GLN A 272 4.01 4.33 36.69
C GLN A 272 2.56 4.07 36.31
N THR A 273 2.28 3.00 35.56
CA THR A 273 0.92 2.64 35.15
C THR A 273 0.13 1.85 36.18
N ALA A 274 0.80 1.22 37.15
CA ALA A 274 0.12 0.52 38.25
C ALA A 274 -0.41 1.50 39.32
N ASP A 275 0.19 2.70 39.40
CA ASP A 275 -0.15 3.75 40.35
C ASP A 275 -1.20 4.76 39.82
N THR A 276 -1.72 4.56 38.60
CA THR A 276 -2.74 5.39 37.93
C THR A 276 -4.03 4.63 37.68
#